data_AF-A0A852J5K2-F1
#
_entry.id   AF-A0A852J5K2-F1
#
_cell.length_a   1.000
_cell.length_b   1.000
_cell.length_c   1.000
_cell.angle_alpha   90.00
_cell.angle_beta   90.00
_cell.angle_gamma   90.00
#
_symmetry.space_group_name_H-M   'P 1'
#
loop_
_entity.id
_entity.type
_entity.pdbx_description
1 polymer ?
#
loop_
_entity_poly.entity_id
_entity_poly.type
_entity_poly.pdbx_seq_one_letter_code
_entity_poly.pdbx_strand_id
1 'polypeptide(L)'
;QDHKVEDFISSPLYSVLIISYEMLLRCLEQIQAVEFNLLICDEGHRLKNSSIKTTTALTALSCERRIILTGTPIQNDLQEFYALIEFVNPGILGSLSTYRKIYEEPIVKSREPSATKEEKELGEKRAAELTRLTGFFILRRTQEVINQFLPPKKESIIFCLPTALQLELYRKLLSSQVIRSCLQGRLESSPHLVCIGALKKLCNHPCLLFKALKEKTCDAVSDEQDESSLYEGLIDVFPQGYTSDTCSESDSGKLQVLVKLLAAIHELSSSERQVVVLVSNYTQTLNILQETCKHYGYSYTRLDGHTPVSQRQQIVDAFNSKFCSAFVFLLSSKAGGVGLNLVGASHLVLYDIDWNPATDIQAMARVWRDGQKQTVHIYRLLTTGSIEEKIYQRQISKQDLSGAVVDLSKTSEHIHFSIEELKDLFTLHEDSSCVTHDLLECDCMGSSEFQNSSTEEPTVSRSCQLGQNHVKPNSKKPLSMSQLMQWKHFSGQYQTLDDPFLERIKENVSFFFHNVTNSASL
;
A
#
# COMPACT_ATOMS: atom_id res chain seq x y z
N GLN A 1 15.42 28.26 -0.58
CA GLN A 1 15.63 27.38 0.59
C GLN A 1 17.10 26.95 0.69
N ASP A 2 17.96 27.50 -0.16
CA ASP A 2 19.24 26.92 -0.55
C ASP A 2 20.42 27.31 0.36
N HIS A 3 20.24 28.28 1.26
CA HIS A 3 21.29 28.70 2.20
C HIS A 3 21.34 27.90 3.52
N LYS A 4 20.43 26.95 3.75
CA LYS A 4 20.37 26.21 5.03
C LYS A 4 21.63 25.41 5.34
N VAL A 5 22.31 24.91 4.31
CA VAL A 5 23.56 24.15 4.46
C VAL A 5 24.72 25.11 4.80
N GLU A 6 24.77 26.26 4.13
CA GLU A 6 25.75 27.31 4.39
C GLU A 6 25.58 27.91 5.79
N ASP A 7 24.34 28.12 6.22
CA ASP A 7 24.00 28.58 7.58
C ASP A 7 24.44 27.56 8.65
N PHE A 8 24.31 26.27 8.36
CA PHE A 8 24.79 25.20 9.27
C PHE A 8 26.32 25.18 9.36
N ILE A 9 27.02 25.34 8.23
CA ILE A 9 28.49 25.33 8.18
C ILE A 9 29.07 26.57 8.88
N SER A 10 28.43 27.74 8.70
CA SER A 10 28.94 29.01 9.21
C SER A 10 28.60 29.26 10.68
N SER A 11 27.53 28.66 11.20
CA SER A 11 27.06 28.91 12.56
C SER A 11 27.38 27.75 13.51
N PRO A 12 28.15 27.98 14.58
CA PRO A 12 28.42 26.96 15.61
C PRO A 12 27.20 26.66 16.50
N LEU A 13 26.08 27.37 16.30
CA LEU A 13 24.86 27.21 17.11
C LEU A 13 23.99 26.02 16.66
N TYR A 14 24.17 25.51 15.44
CA TYR A 14 23.38 24.41 14.92
C TYR A 14 24.12 23.09 15.11
N SER A 15 23.58 22.19 15.93
CA SER A 15 24.17 20.87 16.17
C SER A 15 23.55 19.74 15.33
N VAL A 16 22.43 20.01 14.63
CA VAL A 16 21.67 19.01 13.87
C VAL A 16 21.32 19.56 12.49
N LEU A 17 21.69 18.82 11.45
CA LEU A 17 21.30 19.09 10.07
C LEU A 17 20.25 18.07 9.62
N ILE A 18 19.10 18.56 9.15
CA ILE A 18 18.04 17.73 8.54
C ILE A 18 17.98 18.09 7.05
N ILE A 19 18.26 17.12 6.20
CA ILE A 19 18.36 17.30 4.74
C ILE A 19 17.70 16.12 4.02
N SER A 20 17.08 16.37 2.86
CA SER A 20 16.55 15.30 2.02
C SER A 20 17.66 14.66 1.16
N TYR A 21 17.46 13.43 0.71
CA TYR A 21 18.42 12.73 -0.15
C TYR A 21 18.73 13.49 -1.45
N GLU A 22 17.74 14.18 -2.02
CA GLU A 22 17.90 14.97 -3.24
C GLU A 22 18.73 16.23 -2.99
N MET A 23 18.53 16.88 -1.84
CA MET A 23 19.30 18.08 -1.47
C MET A 23 20.73 17.73 -1.08
N LEU A 24 20.95 16.59 -0.42
CA LEU A 24 22.28 16.05 -0.14
C LEU A 24 23.12 15.91 -1.42
N LEU A 25 22.51 15.37 -2.49
CA LEU A 25 23.19 15.23 -3.78
C LEU A 25 23.54 16.58 -4.44
N ARG A 26 22.75 17.63 -4.17
CA ARG A 26 23.01 18.98 -4.71
C ARG A 26 24.12 19.70 -3.95
N CYS A 27 24.23 19.47 -2.64
CA CYS A 27 25.16 20.18 -1.75
C CYS A 27 26.30 19.28 -1.25
N LEU A 28 26.66 18.21 -1.98
CA LEU A 28 27.57 17.18 -1.51
C LEU A 28 28.97 17.73 -1.14
N GLU A 29 29.52 18.61 -1.97
CA GLU A 29 30.86 19.19 -1.75
C GLU A 29 30.93 20.00 -0.44
N GLN A 30 29.90 20.78 -0.16
CA GLN A 30 29.79 21.58 1.07
C GLN A 30 29.67 20.68 2.31
N ILE A 31 28.89 19.60 2.21
CA ILE A 31 28.63 18.67 3.32
C ILE A 31 29.85 17.77 3.59
N GLN A 32 30.59 17.38 2.56
CA GLN A 32 31.83 16.59 2.71
C GLN A 32 32.94 17.35 3.45
N ALA A 33 32.93 18.68 3.41
CA ALA A 33 33.88 19.50 4.16
C ALA A 33 33.61 19.50 5.68
N VAL A 34 32.44 19.01 6.11
CA VAL A 34 32.04 18.96 7.52
C VAL A 34 32.21 17.55 8.08
N GLU A 35 32.74 17.46 9.29
CA GLU A 35 32.84 16.20 10.03
C GLU A 35 31.55 15.93 10.81
N PHE A 36 30.94 14.76 10.59
CA PHE A 36 29.71 14.37 11.28
C PHE A 36 29.97 13.19 12.21
N ASN A 37 29.58 13.30 13.49
CA ASN A 37 29.74 12.18 14.43
C ASN A 37 28.63 11.13 14.34
N LEU A 38 27.47 11.47 13.77
CA LEU A 38 26.31 10.58 13.64
C LEU A 38 25.56 10.87 12.33
N LEU A 39 25.30 9.82 11.56
CA LEU A 39 24.47 9.84 10.36
C LEU A 39 23.24 8.98 10.57
N ILE A 40 22.05 9.57 10.37
CA ILE A 40 20.77 8.86 10.44
C ILE A 40 20.11 8.89 9.06
N CYS A 41 19.96 7.72 8.46
CA CYS A 41 19.29 7.52 7.17
C CYS A 41 17.87 7.01 7.42
N ASP A 42 16.86 7.86 7.20
CA ASP A 42 15.46 7.45 7.27
C ASP A 42 14.99 6.84 5.94
N GLU A 43 14.08 5.87 5.99
CA GLU A 43 13.64 5.08 4.85
C GLU A 43 14.79 4.46 4.04
N GLY A 44 15.67 3.72 4.73
CA GLY A 44 16.83 3.04 4.15
C GLY A 44 16.53 2.10 2.98
N HIS A 45 15.26 1.73 2.77
CA HIS A 45 14.83 1.06 1.54
C HIS A 45 15.09 1.91 0.27
N ARG A 46 15.26 3.23 0.37
CA ARG A 46 15.68 4.09 -0.75
C ARG A 46 17.12 3.85 -1.20
N LEU A 47 17.93 3.20 -0.37
CA LEU A 47 19.33 2.86 -0.66
C LEU A 47 19.48 1.54 -1.44
N LYS A 48 18.37 0.89 -1.81
CA LYS A 48 18.31 -0.48 -2.34
C LYS A 48 18.97 -0.68 -3.70
N ASN A 49 18.75 0.18 -4.69
CA ASN A 49 19.33 0.01 -6.04
C ASN A 49 19.31 1.28 -6.93
N SER A 50 18.30 2.15 -6.81
CA SER A 50 18.11 3.30 -7.72
C SER A 50 19.08 4.49 -7.48
N SER A 51 19.97 4.40 -6.50
CA SER A 51 20.78 5.55 -6.07
C SER A 51 22.22 5.20 -5.70
N ILE A 52 22.94 4.50 -6.59
CA ILE A 52 24.41 4.34 -6.50
C ILE A 52 25.07 5.69 -6.15
N LYS A 53 24.56 6.79 -6.73
CA LYS A 53 25.01 8.16 -6.41
C LYS A 53 24.79 8.54 -4.95
N THR A 54 23.61 8.25 -4.39
CA THR A 54 23.29 8.57 -2.98
C THR A 54 24.05 7.69 -2.00
N THR A 55 24.12 6.38 -2.24
CA THR A 55 24.88 5.47 -1.36
C THR A 55 26.37 5.78 -1.41
N THR A 56 26.93 6.07 -2.59
CA THR A 56 28.33 6.52 -2.73
C THR A 56 28.55 7.85 -2.03
N ALA A 57 27.66 8.82 -2.22
CA ALA A 57 27.73 10.12 -1.56
C ALA A 57 27.72 10.01 -0.02
N LEU A 58 26.82 9.21 0.53
CA LEU A 58 26.72 8.96 1.98
C LEU A 58 27.94 8.20 2.52
N THR A 59 28.45 7.23 1.76
CA THR A 59 29.62 6.46 2.17
C THR A 59 30.87 7.32 2.20
N ALA A 60 30.98 8.31 1.30
CA ALA A 60 32.08 9.26 1.25
C ALA A 60 32.08 10.29 2.40
N LEU A 61 30.99 10.42 3.17
CA LEU A 61 30.96 11.27 4.35
C LEU A 61 31.80 10.67 5.48
N SER A 62 32.63 11.50 6.11
CA SER A 62 33.40 11.16 7.31
C SER A 62 32.47 11.03 8.52
N CYS A 63 31.92 9.83 8.72
CA CYS A 63 31.05 9.53 9.84
C CYS A 63 31.22 8.10 10.35
N GLU A 64 31.61 7.97 11.62
CA GLU A 64 31.85 6.70 12.31
C GLU A 64 30.54 5.99 12.69
N ARG A 65 29.54 6.73 13.18
CA ARG A 65 28.29 6.14 13.68
C ARG A 65 27.17 6.31 12.67
N ARG A 66 26.64 5.19 12.18
CA ARG A 66 25.61 5.17 11.13
C ARG A 66 24.38 4.41 11.61
N ILE A 67 23.20 5.02 11.49
CA ILE A 67 21.92 4.41 11.82
C ILE A 67 21.05 4.44 10.57
N ILE A 68 20.45 3.29 10.24
CA ILE A 68 19.43 3.19 9.20
C ILE A 68 18.09 2.89 9.86
N LEU A 69 17.07 3.66 9.49
CA LEU A 69 15.67 3.41 9.83
C LEU A 69 14.95 2.97 8.56
N THR A 70 14.13 1.92 8.64
CA THR A 70 13.33 1.48 7.49
C THR A 70 12.03 0.83 7.98
N GLY A 71 10.91 1.21 7.36
CA GLY A 71 9.60 0.63 7.68
C GLY A 71 9.40 -0.75 7.05
N THR A 72 10.05 -1.04 5.92
CA THR A 72 9.90 -2.32 5.21
C THR A 72 10.96 -3.33 5.64
N PRO A 73 10.61 -4.63 5.78
CA PRO A 73 11.58 -5.65 6.12
C PRO A 73 12.68 -5.73 5.06
N ILE A 74 13.93 -5.59 5.48
CA ILE A 74 15.14 -5.71 4.63
C ILE A 74 15.38 -7.20 4.22
N GLN A 75 14.54 -8.13 4.67
CA GLN A 75 14.85 -9.56 4.64
C GLN A 75 14.62 -10.26 3.29
N ASN A 76 14.04 -9.57 2.31
CA ASN A 76 13.54 -10.22 1.10
C ASN A 76 14.55 -10.26 -0.05
N ASP A 77 15.54 -9.38 -0.03
CA ASP A 77 16.66 -9.38 -0.97
C ASP A 77 17.96 -9.42 -0.15
N LEU A 78 18.69 -10.53 -0.26
CA LEU A 78 19.93 -10.76 0.48
C LEU A 78 21.08 -9.86 -0.01
N GLN A 79 21.05 -9.42 -1.27
CA GLN A 79 22.03 -8.47 -1.80
C GLN A 79 21.78 -7.06 -1.25
N GLU A 80 20.51 -6.63 -1.20
CA GLU A 80 20.13 -5.37 -0.55
C GLU A 80 20.47 -5.41 0.94
N PHE A 81 20.22 -6.55 1.59
CA PHE A 81 20.56 -6.76 3.00
C PHE A 81 22.07 -6.62 3.24
N TYR A 82 22.90 -7.21 2.38
CA TYR A 82 24.35 -7.03 2.42
C TYR A 82 24.73 -5.55 2.26
N ALA A 83 24.15 -4.84 1.28
CA ALA A 83 24.49 -3.44 1.02
C ALA A 83 24.18 -2.53 2.22
N LEU A 84 23.05 -2.74 2.91
CA LEU A 84 22.71 -1.97 4.11
C LEU A 84 23.62 -2.30 5.29
N ILE A 85 24.01 -3.57 5.46
CA ILE A 85 24.92 -3.98 6.52
C ILE A 85 26.32 -3.43 6.27
N GLU A 86 26.81 -3.54 5.04
CA GLU A 86 28.11 -2.99 4.66
C GLU A 86 28.16 -1.47 4.85
N PHE A 87 27.04 -0.77 4.62
CA PHE A 87 26.95 0.66 4.90
C PHE A 87 27.05 1.00 6.38
N VAL A 88 26.43 0.20 7.26
CA VAL A 88 26.37 0.45 8.72
C VAL A 88 27.62 -0.06 9.44
N ASN A 89 28.05 -1.28 9.14
CA ASN A 89 29.18 -1.98 9.73
C ASN A 89 30.05 -2.60 8.61
N PRO A 90 30.91 -1.79 7.96
CA PRO A 90 31.75 -2.26 6.85
C PRO A 90 32.61 -3.47 7.25
N GLY A 91 32.61 -4.52 6.42
CA GLY A 91 33.47 -5.69 6.57
C GLY A 91 32.98 -6.78 7.54
N ILE A 92 31.87 -6.59 8.26
CA ILE A 92 31.36 -7.60 9.22
C ILE A 92 30.94 -8.92 8.56
N LEU A 93 30.49 -8.88 7.31
CA LEU A 93 30.10 -10.07 6.53
C LEU A 93 31.19 -10.52 5.53
N GLY A 94 32.35 -9.88 5.54
CA GLY A 94 33.40 -10.08 4.54
C GLY A 94 33.03 -9.47 3.19
N SER A 95 33.72 -9.90 2.13
CA SER A 95 33.46 -9.38 0.78
C SER A 95 32.13 -9.88 0.20
N LEU A 96 31.55 -9.14 -0.74
CA LEU A 96 30.30 -9.51 -1.42
C LEU A 96 30.37 -10.92 -2.06
N SER A 97 31.53 -11.30 -2.61
CA SER A 97 31.70 -12.61 -3.23
C SER A 97 31.73 -13.75 -2.20
N THR A 98 32.32 -13.50 -1.03
CA THR A 98 32.29 -14.42 0.12
C THR A 98 30.89 -14.54 0.68
N TYR A 99 30.21 -13.42 0.88
CA TYR A 99 28.82 -13.38 1.36
C TYR A 99 27.89 -14.18 0.45
N ARG A 100 28.01 -13.97 -0.87
CA ARG A 100 27.23 -14.68 -1.89
C ARG A 100 27.36 -16.20 -1.77
N LYS A 101 28.59 -16.70 -1.70
CA LYS A 101 28.86 -18.14 -1.63
C LYS A 101 28.48 -18.78 -0.30
N ILE A 102 28.67 -18.08 0.81
CA ILE A 102 28.46 -18.64 2.16
C ILE A 102 27.01 -18.53 2.60
N TYR A 103 26.33 -17.42 2.29
CA TYR A 103 24.99 -17.12 2.76
C TYR A 103 23.97 -17.08 1.64
N GLU A 104 24.17 -16.24 0.62
CA GLU A 104 23.15 -16.01 -0.40
C GLU A 104 22.79 -17.30 -1.17
N GLU A 105 23.73 -17.89 -1.89
CA GLU A 105 23.48 -19.06 -2.73
C GLU A 105 22.88 -20.25 -1.94
N PRO A 106 23.41 -20.63 -0.75
CA PRO A 106 22.82 -21.73 0.01
C PRO A 106 21.41 -21.42 0.54
N ILE A 107 21.17 -20.19 0.99
CA ILE A 107 19.84 -19.78 1.48
C ILE A 107 18.84 -19.80 0.32
N VAL A 108 19.21 -19.25 -0.84
CA VAL A 108 18.33 -19.23 -2.02
C VAL A 108 18.02 -20.64 -2.50
N LYS A 109 19.04 -21.49 -2.66
CA LYS A 109 18.85 -22.90 -3.06
C LYS A 109 17.96 -23.65 -2.09
N SER A 110 18.11 -23.47 -0.77
CA SER A 110 17.28 -24.15 0.23
C SER A 110 15.78 -23.86 0.11
N ARG A 111 15.43 -22.74 -0.54
CA ARG A 111 14.05 -22.27 -0.69
C ARG A 111 13.41 -22.77 -2.00
N GLU A 112 14.18 -23.39 -2.89
CA GLU A 112 13.66 -23.96 -4.13
C GLU A 112 12.84 -25.25 -3.86
N PRO A 113 11.71 -25.48 -4.56
CA PRO A 113 10.90 -26.68 -4.39
C PRO A 113 11.68 -27.98 -4.67
N SER A 114 12.64 -27.92 -5.60
CA SER A 114 13.52 -29.02 -6.01
C SER A 114 14.70 -29.28 -5.07
N ALA A 115 14.85 -28.48 -4.00
CA ALA A 115 16.01 -28.58 -3.11
C ALA A 115 16.05 -29.91 -2.35
N THR A 116 17.23 -30.51 -2.31
CA THR A 116 17.50 -31.71 -1.52
C THR A 116 17.39 -31.44 -0.02
N LYS A 117 17.23 -32.48 0.79
CA LYS A 117 17.18 -32.34 2.26
C LYS A 117 18.46 -31.70 2.81
N GLU A 118 19.62 -32.04 2.25
CA GLU A 118 20.92 -31.49 2.66
C GLU A 118 21.03 -30.00 2.35
N GLU A 119 20.57 -29.56 1.18
CA GLU A 119 20.54 -28.14 0.80
C GLU A 119 19.58 -27.34 1.69
N LYS A 120 18.44 -27.92 2.07
CA LYS A 120 17.50 -27.32 3.02
C LYS A 120 18.14 -27.08 4.38
N GLU A 121 18.76 -28.11 4.95
CA GLU A 121 19.45 -27.98 6.24
C GLU A 121 20.62 -26.99 6.19
N LEU A 122 21.39 -26.98 5.08
CA LEU A 122 22.49 -26.05 4.92
C LEU A 122 22.00 -24.59 4.87
N GLY A 123 20.97 -24.31 4.07
CA GLY A 123 20.41 -22.96 3.97
C GLY A 123 19.79 -22.47 5.28
N GLU A 124 19.10 -23.35 6.02
CA GLU A 124 18.59 -23.02 7.36
C GLU A 124 19.71 -22.68 8.35
N LYS A 125 20.79 -23.48 8.37
CA LYS A 125 21.97 -23.20 9.21
C LYS A 125 22.60 -21.84 8.87
N ARG A 126 22.76 -21.54 7.58
CA ARG A 126 23.32 -20.26 7.11
C ARG A 126 22.41 -19.08 7.41
N ALA A 127 21.09 -19.23 7.26
CA ALA A 127 20.12 -18.21 7.63
C ALA A 127 20.13 -17.91 9.14
N ALA A 128 20.22 -18.95 9.97
CA ALA A 128 20.30 -18.81 11.42
C ALA A 128 21.62 -18.13 11.86
N GLU A 129 22.74 -18.52 11.25
CA GLU A 129 24.04 -17.88 11.47
C GLU A 129 24.00 -16.38 11.11
N LEU A 130 23.48 -16.04 9.93
CA LEU A 130 23.33 -14.66 9.48
C LEU A 130 22.43 -13.85 10.42
N THR A 131 21.31 -14.43 10.87
CA THR A 131 20.40 -13.79 11.83
C THR A 131 21.07 -13.54 13.17
N ARG A 132 21.89 -14.49 13.65
CA ARG A 132 22.63 -14.34 14.91
C ARG A 132 23.67 -13.23 14.82
N LEU A 133 24.44 -13.17 13.74
CA LEU A 133 25.46 -12.14 13.52
C LEU A 133 24.84 -10.75 13.39
N THR A 134 23.73 -10.63 12.67
CA THR A 134 23.07 -9.34 12.42
C THR A 134 22.18 -8.89 13.58
N GLY A 135 21.73 -9.83 14.42
CA GLY A 135 20.91 -9.55 15.61
C GLY A 135 21.60 -8.69 16.69
N PHE A 136 22.93 -8.53 16.63
CA PHE A 136 23.67 -7.64 17.54
C PHE A 136 23.43 -6.15 17.26
N PHE A 137 23.07 -5.79 16.03
CA PHE A 137 22.92 -4.40 15.60
C PHE A 137 21.63 -4.13 14.82
N ILE A 138 20.81 -5.14 14.54
CA ILE A 138 19.47 -4.99 13.97
C ILE A 138 18.42 -5.16 15.07
N LEU A 139 17.66 -4.10 15.32
CA LEU A 139 16.49 -4.14 16.18
C LEU A 139 15.23 -4.10 15.33
N ARG A 140 14.41 -5.15 15.39
CA ARG A 140 13.09 -5.20 14.77
C ARG A 140 12.04 -5.57 15.80
N ARG A 141 10.99 -4.76 15.90
CA ARG A 141 9.79 -5.05 16.68
C ARG A 141 8.59 -5.07 15.74
N THR A 142 7.70 -6.03 15.94
CA THR A 142 6.43 -6.13 15.19
C THR A 142 5.36 -5.30 15.89
N GLN A 143 4.28 -5.01 15.16
CA GLN A 143 3.14 -4.26 15.69
C GLN A 143 2.47 -4.96 16.88
N GLU A 144 2.66 -6.27 17.03
CA GLU A 144 2.15 -7.11 18.12
C GLU A 144 2.49 -6.54 19.51
N VAL A 145 3.65 -5.90 19.67
CA VAL A 145 4.07 -5.28 20.94
C VAL A 145 3.15 -4.12 21.32
N ILE A 146 2.64 -3.38 20.34
CA ILE A 146 1.81 -2.18 20.54
C ILE A 146 0.31 -2.54 20.46
N ASN A 147 -0.05 -3.60 19.73
CA ASN A 147 -1.43 -4.03 19.54
C ASN A 147 -2.20 -4.14 20.86
N GLN A 148 -1.57 -4.63 21.93
CA GLN A 148 -2.19 -4.76 23.25
C GLN A 148 -2.66 -3.43 23.87
N PHE A 149 -2.06 -2.32 23.45
CA PHE A 149 -2.35 -0.98 23.97
C PHE A 149 -3.22 -0.15 23.02
N LEU A 150 -3.48 -0.65 21.81
CA LEU A 150 -4.31 0.05 20.83
C LEU A 150 -5.77 -0.40 20.94
N PRO A 151 -6.72 0.49 20.65
CA PRO A 151 -8.13 0.12 20.58
C PRO A 151 -8.39 -0.88 19.45
N PRO A 152 -9.55 -1.56 19.46
CA PRO A 152 -9.91 -2.52 18.43
C PRO A 152 -9.85 -1.90 17.03
N LYS A 153 -9.43 -2.71 16.06
CA LYS A 153 -9.37 -2.35 14.64
C LYS A 153 -10.26 -3.28 13.85
N LYS A 154 -11.19 -2.75 13.09
CA LYS A 154 -12.04 -3.48 12.15
C LYS A 154 -11.56 -3.23 10.73
N GLU A 155 -11.20 -4.28 10.01
CA GLU A 155 -10.81 -4.22 8.60
C GLU A 155 -11.88 -4.86 7.73
N SER A 156 -12.32 -4.12 6.71
CA SER A 156 -13.33 -4.57 5.76
C SER A 156 -12.83 -4.35 4.32
N ILE A 157 -12.81 -5.40 3.52
CA ILE A 157 -12.55 -5.33 2.08
C ILE A 157 -13.90 -5.43 1.39
N ILE A 158 -14.22 -4.42 0.57
CA ILE A 158 -15.55 -4.21 -0.02
C ILE A 158 -15.43 -4.32 -1.54
N PHE A 159 -16.09 -5.32 -2.12
CA PHE A 159 -16.14 -5.52 -3.57
C PHE A 159 -17.35 -4.81 -4.17
N CYS A 160 -17.14 -3.61 -4.69
CA CYS A 160 -18.17 -2.74 -5.25
C CYS A 160 -18.57 -3.23 -6.65
N LEU A 161 -19.88 -3.34 -6.89
CA LEU A 161 -20.40 -3.71 -8.21
C LEU A 161 -20.10 -2.59 -9.23
N PRO A 162 -19.53 -2.90 -10.40
CA PRO A 162 -19.36 -1.92 -11.46
C PRO A 162 -20.70 -1.47 -12.03
N THR A 163 -20.80 -0.22 -12.46
CA THR A 163 -22.01 0.31 -13.12
C THR A 163 -22.13 -0.21 -14.56
N ALA A 164 -23.33 -0.12 -15.14
CA ALA A 164 -23.55 -0.47 -16.54
C ALA A 164 -22.61 0.31 -17.49
N LEU A 165 -22.43 1.61 -17.24
CA LEU A 165 -21.50 2.45 -18.00
C LEU A 165 -20.04 1.99 -17.83
N GLN A 166 -19.62 1.65 -16.59
CA GLN A 166 -18.29 1.13 -16.35
C GLN A 166 -18.05 -0.19 -17.10
N LEU A 167 -19.01 -1.12 -17.07
CA LEU A 167 -18.90 -2.40 -17.79
C LEU A 167 -18.79 -2.20 -19.30
N GLU A 168 -19.61 -1.34 -19.90
CA GLU A 168 -19.58 -1.09 -21.33
C GLU A 168 -18.25 -0.46 -21.78
N LEU A 169 -17.77 0.56 -21.04
CA LEU A 169 -16.47 1.18 -21.27
C LEU A 169 -15.32 0.18 -21.07
N TYR A 170 -15.41 -0.70 -20.08
CA TYR A 170 -14.39 -1.71 -19.80
C TYR A 170 -14.31 -2.71 -20.96
N ARG A 171 -15.44 -3.25 -21.43
CA ARG A 171 -15.50 -4.14 -22.59
C ARG A 171 -14.93 -3.47 -23.85
N LYS A 172 -15.27 -2.20 -24.08
CA LYS A 172 -14.76 -1.44 -25.22
C LYS A 172 -13.24 -1.25 -25.13
N LEU A 173 -12.70 -0.90 -23.96
CA LEU A 173 -11.26 -0.80 -23.71
C LEU A 173 -10.55 -2.13 -23.97
N LEU A 174 -11.06 -3.24 -23.44
CA LEU A 174 -10.50 -4.58 -23.68
C LEU A 174 -10.51 -4.98 -25.15
N SER A 175 -11.49 -4.49 -25.92
CA SER A 175 -11.59 -4.74 -27.36
C SER A 175 -10.64 -3.89 -28.22
N SER A 176 -9.96 -2.91 -27.63
CA SER A 176 -9.04 -2.01 -28.34
C SER A 176 -7.88 -2.76 -29.01
N GLN A 177 -7.40 -2.21 -30.12
CA GLN A 177 -6.28 -2.81 -30.87
C GLN A 177 -4.99 -2.83 -30.04
N VAL A 178 -4.78 -1.82 -29.18
CA VAL A 178 -3.62 -1.74 -28.28
C VAL A 178 -3.60 -2.89 -27.30
N ILE A 179 -4.70 -3.17 -26.58
CA ILE A 179 -4.75 -4.28 -25.61
C ILE A 179 -4.59 -5.61 -26.33
N ARG A 180 -5.25 -5.81 -27.47
CA ARG A 180 -5.08 -7.04 -28.28
C ARG A 180 -3.64 -7.24 -28.73
N SER A 181 -2.95 -6.16 -29.10
CA SER A 181 -1.54 -6.22 -29.52
C SER A 181 -0.60 -6.49 -28.35
N CYS A 182 -0.89 -5.95 -27.16
CA CYS A 182 -0.19 -6.27 -25.91
C CYS A 182 -0.30 -7.77 -25.59
N LEU A 183 -1.50 -8.35 -25.74
CA LEU A 183 -1.75 -9.76 -25.47
C LEU A 183 -1.09 -10.72 -26.49
N GLN A 184 -0.71 -10.22 -27.66
CA GLN A 184 0.00 -10.97 -28.70
C GLN A 184 1.53 -10.88 -28.60
N GLY A 185 2.07 -10.10 -27.65
CA GLY A 185 3.51 -9.95 -27.44
C GLY A 185 4.24 -9.22 -28.57
N ARG A 186 3.53 -8.38 -29.35
CA ARG A 186 4.07 -7.73 -30.56
C ARG A 186 4.72 -6.36 -30.34
N LEU A 187 4.60 -5.76 -29.16
CA LEU A 187 5.18 -4.45 -28.84
C LEU A 187 6.31 -4.60 -27.80
N GLU A 188 7.49 -4.08 -28.13
CA GLU A 188 8.68 -4.01 -27.26
C GLU A 188 8.64 -2.79 -26.30
N SER A 189 7.85 -1.77 -26.61
CA SER A 189 7.55 -0.66 -25.68
C SER A 189 6.58 -1.12 -24.58
N SER A 190 6.32 -0.30 -23.56
CA SER A 190 5.44 -0.64 -22.42
C SER A 190 4.01 -0.05 -22.52
N PRO A 191 3.23 -0.26 -23.60
CA PRO A 191 1.87 0.30 -23.75
C PRO A 191 0.88 -0.34 -22.75
N HIS A 192 1.19 -1.52 -22.24
CA HIS A 192 0.37 -2.20 -21.23
C HIS A 192 0.21 -1.37 -19.95
N LEU A 193 1.20 -0.56 -19.56
CA LEU A 193 1.09 0.32 -18.39
C LEU A 193 0.07 1.45 -18.61
N VAL A 194 -0.03 1.97 -19.83
CA VAL A 194 -1.02 2.98 -20.20
C VAL A 194 -2.43 2.37 -20.14
N CYS A 195 -2.60 1.16 -20.68
CA CYS A 195 -3.86 0.41 -20.61
C CYS A 195 -4.28 0.13 -19.16
N ILE A 196 -3.34 -0.31 -18.31
CA ILE A 196 -3.56 -0.48 -16.87
C ILE A 196 -4.00 0.83 -16.23
N GLY A 197 -3.32 1.93 -16.55
CA GLY A 197 -3.68 3.26 -16.06
C GLY A 197 -5.09 3.67 -16.45
N ALA A 198 -5.50 3.40 -17.69
CA ALA A 198 -6.85 3.67 -18.19
C ALA A 198 -7.92 2.84 -17.44
N LEU A 199 -7.69 1.54 -17.25
CA LEU A 199 -8.61 0.67 -16.52
C LEU A 199 -8.72 1.06 -15.04
N LYS A 200 -7.61 1.44 -14.39
CA LYS A 200 -7.63 1.97 -13.01
C LYS A 200 -8.43 3.27 -12.91
N LYS A 201 -8.26 4.20 -13.87
CA LYS A 201 -9.05 5.43 -13.94
C LYS A 201 -10.54 5.12 -14.09
N LEU A 202 -10.91 4.16 -14.95
CA LEU A 202 -12.29 3.72 -15.15
C LEU A 202 -12.90 3.11 -13.88
N CYS A 203 -12.17 2.25 -13.17
CA CYS A 203 -12.62 1.65 -11.91
C CYS A 203 -12.86 2.71 -10.83
N ASN A 204 -12.04 3.77 -10.80
CA ASN A 204 -12.24 4.90 -9.91
C ASN A 204 -13.47 5.73 -10.28
N HIS A 205 -13.52 6.23 -11.53
CA HIS A 205 -14.67 6.96 -12.05
C HIS A 205 -14.60 7.16 -13.59
N PRO A 206 -15.68 6.90 -14.36
CA PRO A 206 -15.72 7.13 -15.82
C PRO A 206 -15.32 8.55 -16.25
N CYS A 207 -15.73 9.58 -15.49
CA CYS A 207 -15.32 10.98 -15.70
C CYS A 207 -13.80 11.20 -15.79
N LEU A 208 -12.96 10.40 -15.10
CA LEU A 208 -11.49 10.51 -15.21
C LEU A 208 -11.00 10.08 -16.59
N LEU A 209 -11.61 9.03 -17.15
CA LEU A 209 -11.36 8.58 -18.50
C LEU A 209 -11.81 9.66 -19.49
N PHE A 210 -13.01 10.21 -19.30
CA PHE A 210 -13.55 11.27 -20.15
C PHE A 210 -12.70 12.55 -20.20
N LYS A 211 -12.17 13.00 -19.05
CA LYS A 211 -11.25 14.15 -19.01
C LYS A 211 -9.98 13.88 -19.80
N ALA A 212 -9.40 12.69 -19.65
CA ALA A 212 -8.24 12.27 -20.43
C ALA A 212 -8.54 12.20 -21.96
N LEU A 213 -9.77 11.83 -22.35
CA LEU A 213 -10.20 11.87 -23.77
C LEU A 213 -10.24 13.29 -24.32
N LYS A 214 -10.77 14.24 -23.54
CA LYS A 214 -10.91 15.65 -23.95
C LYS A 214 -9.58 16.39 -24.03
N GLU A 215 -8.70 16.19 -23.05
CA GLU A 215 -7.37 16.81 -23.06
C GLU A 215 -6.58 16.42 -24.32
N LYS A 216 -6.65 15.13 -24.70
CA LYS A 216 -5.92 14.61 -25.88
C LYS A 216 -6.52 15.00 -27.23
N THR A 217 -7.83 15.23 -27.30
CA THR A 217 -8.45 15.74 -28.54
C THR A 217 -8.13 17.21 -28.80
N CYS A 218 -7.73 17.97 -27.76
CA CYS A 218 -7.29 19.36 -27.89
C CYS A 218 -5.78 19.50 -28.20
N ASP A 219 -4.94 18.58 -27.73
CA ASP A 219 -3.47 18.62 -27.88
C ASP A 219 -2.94 17.88 -29.14
N ALA A 220 -3.71 17.82 -30.23
CA ALA A 220 -3.42 17.04 -31.45
C ALA A 220 -2.24 17.56 -32.32
N VAL A 221 -1.13 18.03 -31.72
CA VAL A 221 0.06 18.53 -32.40
C VAL A 221 1.38 17.81 -32.00
N SER A 222 1.36 16.79 -31.14
CA SER A 222 2.57 16.02 -30.80
C SER A 222 2.43 14.51 -31.00
N ASP A 223 3.42 13.93 -31.69
CA ASP A 223 3.58 12.55 -32.15
C ASP A 223 3.51 11.48 -31.04
N GLU A 224 2.31 11.01 -30.66
CA GLU A 224 2.12 9.72 -29.98
C GLU A 224 0.98 8.91 -30.64
N GLN A 225 1.34 8.16 -31.69
CA GLN A 225 0.40 7.34 -32.49
C GLN A 225 -0.19 6.15 -31.69
N ASP A 226 0.51 5.64 -30.67
CA ASP A 226 0.07 4.47 -29.92
C ASP A 226 -1.06 4.76 -28.92
N GLU A 227 -1.04 5.90 -28.23
CA GLU A 227 -2.08 6.24 -27.25
C GLU A 227 -3.41 6.65 -27.88
N SER A 228 -3.37 7.23 -29.08
CA SER A 228 -4.55 7.72 -29.81
C SER A 228 -5.53 6.59 -30.17
N SER A 229 -5.02 5.38 -30.42
CA SER A 229 -5.81 4.20 -30.79
C SER A 229 -6.49 3.49 -29.59
N LEU A 230 -5.99 3.68 -28.36
CA LEU A 230 -6.59 3.09 -27.15
C LEU A 230 -7.96 3.70 -26.84
N TYR A 231 -8.11 4.98 -27.15
CA TYR A 231 -9.23 5.81 -26.74
C TYR A 231 -10.31 5.98 -27.83
N GLU A 232 -10.09 5.37 -28.99
CA GLU A 232 -10.96 5.48 -30.16
C GLU A 232 -12.36 4.88 -29.91
N GLY A 233 -13.40 5.65 -30.21
CA GLY A 233 -14.79 5.22 -30.08
C GLY A 233 -15.28 5.00 -28.64
N LEU A 234 -14.53 5.45 -27.62
CA LEU A 234 -15.00 5.46 -26.23
C LEU A 234 -15.96 6.62 -25.95
N ILE A 235 -15.81 7.75 -26.65
CA ILE A 235 -16.66 8.93 -26.50
C ILE A 235 -18.12 8.58 -26.82
N ASP A 236 -18.35 7.70 -27.80
CA ASP A 236 -19.69 7.31 -28.25
C ASP A 236 -20.48 6.49 -27.22
N VAL A 237 -19.77 5.88 -26.26
CA VAL A 237 -20.38 5.10 -25.17
C VAL A 237 -20.90 6.01 -24.06
N PHE A 238 -20.38 7.24 -23.94
CA PHE A 238 -20.85 8.16 -22.91
C PHE A 238 -22.26 8.69 -23.24
N PRO A 239 -23.12 8.94 -22.23
CA PRO A 239 -24.43 9.53 -22.45
C PRO A 239 -24.36 10.87 -23.19
N GLN A 240 -25.37 11.16 -24.02
CA GLN A 240 -25.46 12.42 -24.76
C GLN A 240 -25.53 13.60 -23.76
N GLY A 241 -24.58 14.52 -23.86
CA GLY A 241 -24.46 15.66 -22.93
C GLY A 241 -23.55 15.43 -21.73
N TYR A 242 -22.79 14.33 -21.68
CA TYR A 242 -21.76 14.12 -20.66
C TYR A 242 -20.70 15.23 -20.70
N THR A 243 -20.57 15.98 -19.61
CA THR A 243 -19.55 17.03 -19.44
C THR A 243 -18.61 16.69 -18.28
N SER A 244 -17.45 17.37 -18.24
CA SER A 244 -16.48 17.23 -17.16
C SER A 244 -17.03 17.64 -15.79
N ASP A 245 -18.13 18.41 -15.78
CA ASP A 245 -18.75 18.97 -14.59
C ASP A 245 -20.03 18.21 -14.18
N THR A 246 -20.54 17.33 -15.04
CA THR A 246 -21.66 16.42 -14.76
C THR A 246 -21.18 15.04 -14.34
N CYS A 247 -20.03 14.92 -13.66
CA CYS A 247 -19.61 13.64 -13.08
C CYS A 247 -20.67 13.24 -12.04
N SER A 248 -21.47 12.21 -12.33
CA SER A 248 -22.53 11.79 -11.42
C SER A 248 -22.03 10.70 -10.47
N GLU A 249 -22.52 10.69 -9.24
CA GLU A 249 -22.24 9.57 -8.33
C GLU A 249 -22.71 8.22 -8.88
N SER A 250 -23.79 8.24 -9.69
CA SER A 250 -24.35 7.04 -10.28
C SER A 250 -23.45 6.41 -11.35
N ASP A 251 -22.42 7.13 -11.82
CA ASP A 251 -21.51 6.64 -12.86
C ASP A 251 -20.49 5.61 -12.32
N SER A 252 -20.17 5.62 -11.02
CA SER A 252 -19.13 4.77 -10.43
C SER A 252 -19.63 3.99 -9.22
N GLY A 253 -19.51 2.66 -9.27
CA GLY A 253 -19.96 1.78 -8.19
C GLY A 253 -19.28 2.08 -6.85
N LYS A 254 -17.97 2.35 -6.90
CA LYS A 254 -17.21 2.76 -5.71
C LYS A 254 -17.70 4.07 -5.12
N LEU A 255 -18.02 5.05 -5.97
CA LEU A 255 -18.46 6.35 -5.49
C LEU A 255 -19.85 6.25 -4.84
N GLN A 256 -20.75 5.44 -5.41
CA GLN A 256 -22.04 5.16 -4.78
C GLN A 256 -21.88 4.51 -3.40
N VAL A 257 -20.99 3.51 -3.28
CA VAL A 257 -20.67 2.86 -1.99
C VAL A 257 -20.09 3.87 -1.00
N LEU A 258 -19.15 4.70 -1.45
CA LEU A 258 -18.52 5.73 -0.61
C LEU A 258 -19.53 6.75 -0.10
N VAL A 259 -20.42 7.26 -0.95
CA VAL A 259 -21.45 8.24 -0.55
C VAL A 259 -22.39 7.64 0.49
N LYS A 260 -22.90 6.42 0.26
CA LYS A 260 -23.74 5.69 1.23
C LYS A 260 -22.99 5.46 2.55
N LEU A 261 -21.70 5.12 2.49
CA LEU A 261 -20.86 4.92 3.68
C LEU A 261 -20.65 6.22 4.47
N LEU A 262 -20.31 7.32 3.79
CA LEU A 262 -20.12 8.63 4.42
C LEU A 262 -21.41 9.13 5.08
N ALA A 263 -22.56 8.93 4.42
CA ALA A 263 -23.86 9.25 5.00
C ALA A 263 -24.14 8.44 6.27
N ALA A 264 -23.89 7.12 6.23
CA ALA A 264 -24.05 6.26 7.41
C ALA A 264 -23.17 6.71 8.58
N ILE A 265 -21.90 7.03 8.31
CA ILE A 265 -20.96 7.53 9.32
C ILE A 265 -21.45 8.88 9.87
N HIS A 266 -21.86 9.80 9.01
CA HIS A 266 -22.31 11.13 9.42
C HIS A 266 -23.57 11.09 10.30
N GLU A 267 -24.54 10.23 9.97
CA GLU A 267 -25.77 10.06 10.77
C GLU A 267 -25.47 9.44 12.15
N LEU A 268 -24.61 8.41 12.18
CA LEU A 268 -24.21 7.72 13.41
C LEU A 268 -23.20 8.52 14.26
N SER A 269 -22.57 9.54 13.69
CA SER A 269 -21.66 10.48 14.39
C SER A 269 -22.37 11.38 15.42
N SER A 270 -23.69 11.25 15.58
CA SER A 270 -24.48 12.06 16.54
C SER A 270 -24.04 11.89 18.00
N SER A 271 -23.42 10.75 18.37
CA SER A 271 -23.01 10.46 19.75
C SER A 271 -21.52 10.71 20.01
N GLU A 272 -20.67 10.41 19.03
CA GLU A 272 -19.22 10.58 19.11
C GLU A 272 -18.70 11.19 17.81
N ARG A 273 -17.73 12.09 17.91
CA ARG A 273 -17.06 12.66 16.74
C ARG A 273 -16.34 11.56 15.97
N GLN A 274 -16.92 11.12 14.86
CA GLN A 274 -16.27 10.22 13.91
C GLN A 274 -15.78 11.03 12.73
N VAL A 275 -14.51 10.82 12.37
CA VAL A 275 -13.85 11.55 11.30
C VAL A 275 -13.25 10.55 10.33
N VAL A 276 -13.39 10.83 9.04
CA VAL A 276 -13.03 9.91 7.96
C VAL A 276 -11.77 10.41 7.25
N VAL A 277 -10.76 9.55 7.13
CA VAL A 277 -9.60 9.78 6.26
C VAL A 277 -9.82 9.04 4.95
N LEU A 278 -9.96 9.77 3.85
CA LEU A 278 -10.05 9.21 2.50
C LEU A 278 -8.68 9.24 1.86
N VAL A 279 -8.18 8.07 1.50
CA VAL A 279 -6.86 7.91 0.89
C VAL A 279 -7.01 7.49 -0.57
N SER A 280 -6.28 8.18 -1.45
CA SER A 280 -6.18 7.83 -2.87
C SER A 280 -4.76 7.98 -3.38
N ASN A 281 -4.32 7.13 -4.31
CA ASN A 281 -3.02 7.27 -4.95
C ASN A 281 -2.99 8.38 -6.02
N TYR A 282 -4.17 8.81 -6.51
CA TYR A 282 -4.30 9.73 -7.64
C TYR A 282 -4.92 11.06 -7.22
N THR A 283 -4.23 12.17 -7.50
CA THR A 283 -4.73 13.52 -7.21
C THR A 283 -5.99 13.86 -8.00
N GLN A 284 -6.15 13.32 -9.21
CA GLN A 284 -7.36 13.48 -10.02
C GLN A 284 -8.58 12.84 -9.35
N THR A 285 -8.43 11.67 -8.74
CA THR A 285 -9.48 11.02 -7.94
C THR A 285 -9.81 11.86 -6.71
N LEU A 286 -8.80 12.38 -6.00
CA LEU A 286 -9.03 13.28 -4.86
C LEU A 286 -9.83 14.54 -5.24
N ASN A 287 -9.67 15.07 -6.46
CA ASN A 287 -10.48 16.20 -6.94
C ASN A 287 -11.96 15.82 -7.05
N ILE A 288 -12.29 14.61 -7.52
CA ILE A 288 -13.68 14.11 -7.60
C ILE A 288 -14.26 13.91 -6.20
N LEU A 289 -13.48 13.30 -5.30
CA LEU A 289 -13.89 13.10 -3.91
C LEU A 289 -14.13 14.43 -3.19
N GLN A 290 -13.29 15.43 -3.46
CA GLN A 290 -13.46 16.78 -2.94
C GLN A 290 -14.76 17.43 -3.42
N GLU A 291 -15.08 17.31 -4.71
CA GLU A 291 -16.32 17.86 -5.26
C GLU A 291 -17.55 17.13 -4.72
N THR A 292 -17.45 15.81 -4.54
CA THR A 292 -18.50 15.01 -3.87
C THR A 292 -18.73 15.50 -2.45
N CYS A 293 -17.66 15.75 -1.67
CA CYS A 293 -17.79 16.30 -0.32
C CYS A 293 -18.50 17.67 -0.32
N LYS A 294 -18.18 18.55 -1.28
CA LYS A 294 -18.87 19.85 -1.40
C LYS A 294 -20.35 19.69 -1.74
N HIS A 295 -20.67 18.80 -2.69
CA HIS A 295 -22.05 18.55 -3.13
C HIS A 295 -22.94 18.13 -1.95
N TYR A 296 -22.41 17.27 -1.09
CA TYR A 296 -23.09 16.79 0.12
C TYR A 296 -22.94 17.72 1.35
N GLY A 297 -22.23 18.84 1.22
CA GLY A 297 -22.02 19.79 2.32
C GLY A 297 -21.09 19.30 3.43
N TYR A 298 -20.27 18.28 3.18
CA TYR A 298 -19.29 17.77 4.14
C TYR A 298 -18.06 18.70 4.21
N SER A 299 -17.70 19.12 5.42
CA SER A 299 -16.46 19.85 5.69
C SER A 299 -15.27 18.92 5.45
N TYR A 300 -14.29 19.39 4.67
CA TYR A 300 -13.11 18.60 4.35
C TYR A 300 -11.81 19.39 4.50
N THR A 301 -10.73 18.64 4.75
CA THR A 301 -9.35 19.13 4.74
C THR A 301 -8.56 18.27 3.75
N ARG A 302 -7.62 18.86 3.01
CA ARG A 302 -6.85 18.14 1.99
C ARG A 302 -5.35 18.28 2.23
N LEU A 303 -4.64 17.16 2.13
CA LEU A 303 -3.19 17.09 2.16
C LEU A 303 -2.71 16.25 0.96
N ASP A 304 -2.06 16.93 0.03
CA ASP A 304 -1.51 16.33 -1.18
C ASP A 304 -0.09 16.86 -1.51
N GLY A 305 0.46 16.42 -2.65
CA GLY A 305 1.81 16.79 -3.08
C GLY A 305 1.99 18.29 -3.33
N HIS A 306 0.91 19.01 -3.64
CA HIS A 306 0.92 20.45 -3.89
C HIS A 306 0.89 21.25 -2.59
N THR A 307 0.53 20.61 -1.47
CA THR A 307 0.49 21.27 -0.15
C THR A 307 1.91 21.62 0.33
N PRO A 308 2.22 22.90 0.60
CA PRO A 308 3.55 23.33 1.04
C PRO A 308 3.96 22.65 2.35
N VAL A 309 5.24 22.25 2.46
CA VAL A 309 5.76 21.50 3.62
C VAL A 309 5.54 22.24 4.95
N SER A 310 5.65 23.57 4.95
CA SER A 310 5.44 24.40 6.16
C SER A 310 4.02 24.33 6.72
N GLN A 311 3.01 24.10 5.87
CA GLN A 311 1.60 24.06 6.28
C GLN A 311 1.15 22.65 6.68
N ARG A 312 1.89 21.60 6.28
CA ARG A 312 1.48 20.20 6.51
C ARG A 312 1.27 19.89 7.99
N GLN A 313 2.19 20.32 8.86
CA GLN A 313 2.07 20.05 10.30
C GLN A 313 0.90 20.81 10.92
N GLN A 314 0.68 22.07 10.52
CA GLN A 314 -0.45 22.86 11.01
C GLN A 314 -1.80 22.23 10.63
N ILE A 315 -1.92 21.72 9.40
CA ILE A 315 -3.12 21.01 8.94
C ILE A 315 -3.38 19.75 9.78
N VAL A 316 -2.32 19.00 10.10
CA VAL A 316 -2.40 17.75 10.87
C VAL A 316 -2.73 18.01 12.34
N ASP A 317 -2.09 19.01 12.95
CA ASP A 317 -2.36 19.41 14.33
C ASP A 317 -3.78 19.96 14.48
N ALA A 318 -4.23 20.77 13.50
CA ALA A 318 -5.60 21.25 13.44
C ALA A 318 -6.59 20.08 13.30
N PHE A 319 -6.27 19.08 12.48
CA PHE A 319 -7.11 17.89 12.29
C PHE A 319 -7.23 17.03 13.56
N ASN A 320 -6.13 16.81 14.27
CA ASN A 320 -6.12 16.02 15.51
C ASN A 320 -6.75 16.77 16.71
N SER A 321 -6.98 18.07 16.59
CA SER A 321 -7.67 18.85 17.62
C SER A 321 -9.14 18.45 17.73
N LYS A 322 -9.63 18.35 18.98
CA LYS A 322 -11.05 18.05 19.27
C LYS A 322 -12.01 19.08 18.66
N PHE A 323 -11.54 20.31 18.44
CA PHE A 323 -12.32 21.44 17.93
C PHE A 323 -12.33 21.54 16.40
N CYS A 324 -11.68 20.62 15.68
CA CYS A 324 -11.67 20.65 14.22
C CYS A 324 -13.10 20.63 13.66
N SER A 325 -13.44 21.42 12.66
CA SER A 325 -14.79 21.33 12.04
C SER A 325 -14.85 20.32 10.91
N ALA A 326 -13.70 19.79 10.44
CA ALA A 326 -13.62 18.89 9.30
C ALA A 326 -14.12 17.48 9.64
N PHE A 327 -15.02 16.97 8.80
CA PHE A 327 -15.54 15.61 8.82
C PHE A 327 -14.67 14.66 7.98
N VAL A 328 -14.14 15.15 6.86
CA VAL A 328 -13.34 14.36 5.91
C VAL A 328 -11.91 14.90 5.81
N PHE A 329 -10.92 14.01 5.82
CA PHE A 329 -9.53 14.33 5.52
C PHE A 329 -9.09 13.61 4.24
N LEU A 330 -8.90 14.36 3.17
CA LEU A 330 -8.42 13.86 1.88
C LEU A 330 -6.89 13.78 1.91
N LEU A 331 -6.36 12.57 1.79
CA LEU A 331 -4.93 12.28 1.83
C LEU A 331 -4.49 11.60 0.54
N SER A 332 -3.42 12.09 -0.09
CA SER A 332 -2.76 11.27 -1.11
C SER A 332 -1.83 10.26 -0.43
N SER A 333 -1.89 8.97 -0.82
CA SER A 333 -1.08 7.91 -0.19
C SER A 333 0.40 8.27 -0.12
N LYS A 334 0.92 8.86 -1.22
CA LYS A 334 2.31 9.30 -1.36
C LYS A 334 2.58 10.67 -0.73
N ALA A 335 1.57 11.54 -0.67
CA ALA A 335 1.72 12.85 -0.03
C ALA A 335 1.40 12.74 1.45
N GLY A 336 2.40 12.32 2.22
CA GLY A 336 2.25 12.28 3.67
C GLY A 336 3.55 12.10 4.43
N GLY A 337 4.70 12.08 3.74
CA GLY A 337 5.98 11.81 4.37
C GLY A 337 6.00 10.53 5.20
N VAL A 338 7.10 10.36 5.90
CA VAL A 338 7.28 9.33 6.92
C VAL A 338 6.81 9.95 8.23
N GLY A 339 5.87 9.31 8.92
CA GLY A 339 5.55 9.68 10.31
C GLY A 339 4.37 10.60 10.57
N LEU A 340 3.52 10.94 9.60
CA LEU A 340 2.25 11.63 9.89
C LEU A 340 1.39 10.85 10.89
N ASN A 341 0.77 11.59 11.81
CA ASN A 341 -0.11 11.03 12.84
C ASN A 341 -1.52 11.60 12.67
N LEU A 342 -2.48 10.74 12.33
CA LEU A 342 -3.88 11.11 12.06
C LEU A 342 -4.83 10.41 13.05
N VAL A 343 -4.45 10.41 14.34
CA VAL A 343 -5.20 9.76 15.44
C VAL A 343 -6.55 10.42 15.73
N GLY A 344 -6.80 11.64 15.21
CA GLY A 344 -8.13 12.26 15.27
C GLY A 344 -9.19 11.55 14.43
N ALA A 345 -8.79 10.66 13.52
CA ALA A 345 -9.69 9.89 12.68
C ALA A 345 -10.07 8.55 13.32
N SER A 346 -11.30 8.12 13.10
CA SER A 346 -11.78 6.78 13.48
C SER A 346 -12.07 5.90 12.29
N HIS A 347 -12.28 6.48 11.11
CA HIS A 347 -12.55 5.74 9.88
C HIS A 347 -11.47 6.07 8.85
N LEU A 348 -10.98 5.06 8.15
CA LEU A 348 -10.05 5.20 7.04
C LEU A 348 -10.58 4.43 5.84
N VAL A 349 -10.72 5.09 4.69
CA VAL A 349 -11.14 4.47 3.44
C VAL A 349 -10.00 4.55 2.43
N LEU A 350 -9.50 3.40 2.02
CA LEU A 350 -8.61 3.26 0.86
C LEU A 350 -9.50 3.15 -0.38
N TYR A 351 -9.60 4.24 -1.14
CA TYR A 351 -10.46 4.31 -2.33
C TYR A 351 -9.90 3.51 -3.51
N ASP A 352 -8.58 3.47 -3.62
CA ASP A 352 -7.84 2.73 -4.64
C ASP A 352 -6.56 2.14 -4.05
N ILE A 353 -6.11 1.03 -4.66
CA ILE A 353 -4.98 0.25 -4.19
C ILE A 353 -3.73 0.50 -5.05
N ASP A 354 -2.57 0.41 -4.39
CA ASP A 354 -1.27 0.49 -5.05
C ASP A 354 -0.74 -0.90 -5.44
N TRP A 355 0.22 -0.99 -6.37
CA TRP A 355 0.87 -2.28 -6.65
C TRP A 355 1.75 -2.76 -5.50
N ASN A 356 2.27 -1.82 -4.70
CA ASN A 356 3.08 -2.12 -3.54
C ASN A 356 2.22 -2.13 -2.27
N PRO A 357 2.01 -3.30 -1.64
CA PRO A 357 1.22 -3.38 -0.41
C PRO A 357 1.78 -2.55 0.75
N ALA A 358 3.08 -2.22 0.74
CA ALA A 358 3.68 -1.40 1.78
C ALA A 358 3.08 0.01 1.83
N THR A 359 2.71 0.57 0.66
CA THR A 359 2.08 1.90 0.58
C THR A 359 0.76 1.93 1.35
N ASP A 360 -0.08 0.91 1.15
CA ASP A 360 -1.39 0.80 1.78
C ASP A 360 -1.26 0.54 3.29
N ILE A 361 -0.32 -0.33 3.69
CA ILE A 361 0.00 -0.58 5.11
C ILE A 361 0.47 0.69 5.80
N GLN A 362 1.35 1.47 5.16
CA GLN A 362 1.82 2.73 5.70
C GLN A 362 0.67 3.74 5.87
N ALA A 363 -0.25 3.82 4.90
CA ALA A 363 -1.43 4.68 5.01
C ALA A 363 -2.32 4.29 6.20
N MET A 364 -2.61 3.00 6.38
CA MET A 364 -3.40 2.49 7.52
C MET A 364 -2.72 2.77 8.87
N ALA A 365 -1.38 2.62 8.93
CA ALA A 365 -0.59 2.87 10.13
C ALA A 365 -0.54 4.35 10.56
N ARG A 366 -1.03 5.29 9.74
CA ARG A 366 -1.17 6.71 10.11
C ARG A 366 -2.35 6.97 11.05
N VAL A 367 -3.39 6.11 11.03
CA VAL A 367 -4.61 6.27 11.84
C VAL A 367 -4.61 5.32 13.04
N TRP A 368 -4.27 4.05 12.84
CA TRP A 368 -4.19 3.07 13.92
C TRP A 368 -2.79 3.07 14.53
N ARG A 369 -2.55 4.08 15.38
CA ARG A 369 -1.25 4.38 16.01
C ARG A 369 -1.44 4.84 17.45
N ASP A 370 -0.34 4.88 18.20
CA ASP A 370 -0.30 5.42 19.55
C ASP A 370 -0.92 6.83 19.61
N GLY A 371 -1.77 7.04 20.61
CA GLY A 371 -2.65 8.22 20.74
C GLY A 371 -4.10 8.00 20.27
N GLN A 372 -4.39 6.91 19.54
CA GLN A 372 -5.76 6.55 19.16
C GLN A 372 -6.57 6.09 20.38
N LYS A 373 -7.81 6.59 20.49
CA LYS A 373 -8.72 6.30 21.62
C LYS A 373 -10.02 5.61 21.19
N GLN A 374 -10.38 5.72 19.92
CA GLN A 374 -11.60 5.13 19.37
C GLN A 374 -11.29 3.85 18.60
N THR A 375 -12.30 2.99 18.46
CA THR A 375 -12.23 1.86 17.55
C THR A 375 -12.01 2.36 16.12
N VAL A 376 -11.01 1.81 15.44
CA VAL A 376 -10.66 2.23 14.07
C VAL A 376 -11.30 1.29 13.06
N HIS A 377 -12.01 1.86 12.10
CA HIS A 377 -12.60 1.15 10.98
C HIS A 377 -11.78 1.43 9.71
N ILE A 378 -11.33 0.38 9.03
CA ILE A 378 -10.55 0.46 7.80
C ILE A 378 -11.33 -0.21 6.68
N TYR A 379 -11.57 0.53 5.61
CA TYR A 379 -12.30 0.07 4.43
C TYR A 379 -11.39 0.07 3.22
N ARG A 380 -11.37 -1.03 2.45
CA ARG A 380 -10.71 -1.11 1.15
C ARG A 380 -11.75 -1.29 0.06
N LEU A 381 -11.86 -0.33 -0.85
CA LEU A 381 -12.81 -0.39 -1.95
C LEU A 381 -12.14 -1.00 -3.18
N LEU A 382 -12.71 -2.07 -3.70
CA LEU A 382 -12.27 -2.76 -4.92
C LEU A 382 -13.45 -2.88 -5.88
N THR A 383 -13.24 -2.72 -7.18
CA THR A 383 -14.30 -3.03 -8.16
C THR A 383 -14.28 -4.54 -8.49
N THR A 384 -15.42 -5.21 -8.32
CA THR A 384 -15.58 -6.66 -8.54
C THR A 384 -15.22 -7.08 -9.96
N GLY A 385 -14.49 -8.18 -10.10
CA GLY A 385 -14.16 -8.80 -11.39
C GLY A 385 -13.23 -7.98 -12.27
N SER A 386 -12.70 -6.86 -11.76
CA SER A 386 -11.87 -5.92 -12.51
C SER A 386 -10.37 -6.14 -12.25
N ILE A 387 -9.55 -5.33 -12.94
CA ILE A 387 -8.11 -5.26 -12.73
C ILE A 387 -7.72 -5.03 -11.26
N GLU A 388 -8.52 -4.30 -10.48
CA GLU A 388 -8.19 -4.03 -9.08
C GLU A 388 -8.25 -5.27 -8.21
N GLU A 389 -9.18 -6.17 -8.49
CA GLU A 389 -9.25 -7.44 -7.79
C GLU A 389 -7.99 -8.29 -8.07
N LYS A 390 -7.51 -8.29 -9.31
CA LYS A 390 -6.24 -8.96 -9.69
C LYS A 390 -5.02 -8.31 -9.03
N ILE A 391 -4.98 -6.96 -8.94
CA ILE A 391 -3.91 -6.25 -8.22
C ILE A 391 -3.93 -6.64 -6.74
N TYR A 392 -5.11 -6.71 -6.14
CA TYR A 392 -5.28 -7.10 -4.74
C TYR A 392 -4.82 -8.54 -4.48
N GLN A 393 -5.20 -9.49 -5.33
CA GLN A 393 -4.71 -10.88 -5.28
C GLN A 393 -3.17 -10.92 -5.31
N ARG A 394 -2.55 -10.15 -6.21
CA ARG A 394 -1.08 -10.04 -6.28
C ARG A 394 -0.47 -9.37 -5.06
N GLN A 395 -1.13 -8.39 -4.44
CA GLN A 395 -0.66 -7.81 -3.17
C GLN A 395 -0.61 -8.89 -2.08
N ILE A 396 -1.67 -9.70 -1.96
CA ILE A 396 -1.73 -10.80 -0.98
C ILE A 396 -0.64 -11.81 -1.30
N SER A 397 -0.52 -12.28 -2.55
CA SER A 397 0.54 -13.22 -2.95
C SER A 397 1.94 -12.65 -2.69
N LYS A 398 2.17 -11.35 -2.91
CA LYS A 398 3.46 -10.69 -2.60
C LYS A 398 3.69 -10.58 -1.09
N GLN A 399 2.66 -10.33 -0.29
CA GLN A 399 2.76 -10.35 1.17
C GLN A 399 3.06 -11.76 1.68
N ASP A 400 2.43 -12.76 1.08
CA ASP A 400 2.70 -14.18 1.31
C ASP A 400 4.14 -14.56 0.99
N LEU A 401 4.57 -14.21 -0.22
CA LEU A 401 5.94 -14.46 -0.71
C LEU A 401 6.98 -13.60 0.00
N SER A 402 6.59 -12.45 0.57
CA SER A 402 7.47 -11.71 1.48
C SER A 402 7.72 -12.45 2.80
N GLY A 403 6.79 -13.34 3.19
CA GLY A 403 6.99 -14.33 4.25
C GLY A 403 7.56 -15.67 3.76
N ALA A 404 7.41 -15.99 2.47
CA ALA A 404 7.81 -17.21 1.79
C ALA A 404 8.48 -16.87 0.46
N VAL A 405 9.67 -16.29 0.55
CA VAL A 405 10.71 -16.15 -0.47
C VAL A 405 10.34 -16.58 -1.89
N VAL A 406 10.10 -15.63 -2.80
CA VAL A 406 10.63 -15.66 -4.20
C VAL A 406 10.55 -14.26 -4.80
N ASP A 407 11.70 -13.67 -5.14
CA ASP A 407 12.00 -12.96 -6.40
C ASP A 407 13.38 -12.28 -6.28
N LEU A 408 14.43 -13.08 -6.32
CA LEU A 408 15.84 -12.63 -6.32
C LEU A 408 16.36 -12.30 -7.73
N SER A 409 15.47 -12.03 -8.69
CA SER A 409 15.86 -11.81 -10.09
C SER A 409 15.10 -10.73 -10.83
N LYS A 410 14.20 -9.98 -10.18
CA LYS A 410 13.48 -8.88 -10.83
C LYS A 410 13.95 -7.54 -10.27
N THR A 411 15.11 -7.13 -10.75
CA THR A 411 15.64 -5.77 -10.63
C THR A 411 14.53 -4.77 -10.88
N SER A 412 14.37 -3.85 -9.94
CA SER A 412 13.44 -2.74 -10.01
C SER A 412 13.83 -1.85 -11.20
N GLU A 413 13.07 -1.92 -12.30
CA GLU A 413 12.86 -0.78 -13.22
C GLU A 413 11.83 -1.07 -14.33
N HIS A 414 11.50 -2.33 -14.62
CA HIS A 414 10.34 -2.67 -15.47
C HIS A 414 9.53 -3.81 -14.85
N ILE A 415 8.22 -3.58 -14.64
CA ILE A 415 7.29 -4.65 -14.27
C ILE A 415 7.15 -5.56 -15.49
N HIS A 416 8.04 -6.55 -15.62
CA HIS A 416 7.94 -7.55 -16.66
C HIS A 416 6.79 -8.50 -16.31
N PHE A 417 5.64 -8.26 -16.92
CA PHE A 417 4.53 -9.19 -16.90
C PHE A 417 4.75 -10.27 -17.96
N SER A 418 4.49 -11.53 -17.62
CA SER A 418 4.38 -12.58 -18.63
C SER A 418 3.13 -12.36 -19.49
N ILE A 419 3.08 -12.94 -20.69
CA ILE A 419 1.90 -12.83 -21.56
C ILE A 419 0.66 -13.45 -20.88
N GLU A 420 0.84 -14.52 -20.13
CA GLU A 420 -0.22 -15.17 -19.34
C GLU A 420 -0.71 -14.27 -18.21
N GLU A 421 0.22 -13.62 -17.49
CA GLU A 421 -0.10 -12.65 -16.45
C GLU A 421 -0.83 -11.41 -17.01
N LEU A 422 -0.50 -10.99 -18.23
CA LEU A 422 -1.22 -9.90 -18.90
C LEU A 422 -2.63 -10.34 -19.31
N LYS A 423 -2.80 -11.57 -19.83
CA LYS A 423 -4.13 -12.12 -20.15
C LYS A 423 -5.03 -12.17 -18.93
N ASP A 424 -4.52 -12.68 -17.81
CA ASP A 424 -5.25 -12.73 -16.55
C ASP A 424 -5.64 -11.32 -16.05
N LEU A 425 -4.71 -10.36 -16.15
CA LEU A 425 -4.91 -8.99 -15.69
C LEU A 425 -5.96 -8.23 -16.53
N PHE A 426 -6.02 -8.49 -17.84
CA PHE A 426 -6.98 -7.87 -18.76
C PHE A 426 -8.27 -8.70 -18.94
N THR A 427 -8.57 -9.61 -18.02
CA THR A 427 -9.85 -10.35 -18.01
C THR A 427 -10.86 -9.64 -17.11
N LEU A 428 -12.10 -9.49 -17.58
CA LEU A 428 -13.24 -9.01 -16.81
C LEU A 428 -14.12 -10.21 -16.43
N HIS A 429 -14.40 -10.38 -15.15
CA HIS A 429 -15.29 -11.43 -14.66
C HIS A 429 -16.63 -10.83 -14.24
N GLU A 430 -17.68 -11.05 -15.02
CA GLU A 430 -19.02 -10.49 -14.76
C GLU A 430 -19.91 -11.44 -13.94
N ASP A 431 -19.67 -12.75 -14.05
CA ASP A 431 -20.54 -13.78 -13.46
C ASP A 431 -20.15 -14.14 -12.01
N SER A 432 -18.98 -13.71 -11.54
CA SER A 432 -18.49 -14.01 -10.19
C SER A 432 -18.81 -12.88 -9.22
N SER A 433 -19.28 -13.25 -8.03
CA SER A 433 -19.47 -12.30 -6.91
C SER A 433 -18.14 -11.82 -6.32
N CYS A 434 -17.07 -12.63 -6.39
CA CYS A 434 -15.72 -12.28 -5.98
C CYS A 434 -14.74 -13.33 -6.51
N VAL A 435 -13.93 -12.96 -7.51
CA VAL A 435 -12.91 -13.84 -8.09
C VAL A 435 -11.87 -14.25 -7.04
N THR A 436 -11.59 -13.37 -6.09
CA THR A 436 -10.64 -13.63 -4.99
C THR A 436 -11.16 -14.74 -4.07
N HIS A 437 -12.46 -14.76 -3.79
CA HIS A 437 -13.08 -15.83 -3.01
C HIS A 437 -13.08 -17.15 -3.79
N ASP A 438 -13.39 -17.11 -5.08
CA ASP A 438 -13.39 -18.31 -5.94
C ASP A 438 -12.01 -18.99 -5.97
N LEU A 439 -10.93 -18.19 -5.97
CA LEU A 439 -9.55 -18.69 -5.90
C LEU A 439 -9.18 -19.33 -4.55
N LEU A 440 -9.93 -19.05 -3.49
CA LEU A 440 -9.71 -19.69 -2.19
C LEU A 440 -10.34 -21.08 -2.11
N GLU A 441 -11.19 -21.44 -3.07
CA GLU A 441 -11.99 -22.69 -3.05
C GLU A 441 -12.73 -22.88 -1.71
N CYS A 442 -13.26 -21.78 -1.16
CA CYS A 442 -13.89 -21.79 0.15
C CYS A 442 -15.36 -22.23 0.07
N ASP A 443 -15.74 -23.20 0.90
CA ASP A 443 -17.11 -23.75 0.98
C ASP A 443 -18.09 -22.87 1.78
N CYS A 444 -17.70 -21.66 2.20
CA CYS A 444 -18.49 -20.82 3.11
C CYS A 444 -19.86 -20.39 2.53
N MET A 445 -20.03 -20.48 1.21
CA MET A 445 -21.31 -20.23 0.52
C MET A 445 -22.31 -21.39 0.65
N GLY A 446 -21.93 -22.52 1.27
CA GLY A 446 -22.72 -23.75 1.39
C GLY A 446 -23.00 -24.23 2.82
N SER A 447 -22.60 -23.50 3.86
CA SER A 447 -22.86 -23.91 5.26
C SER A 447 -23.08 -22.70 6.16
N SER A 448 -24.27 -22.63 6.76
CA SER A 448 -24.55 -21.75 7.90
C SER A 448 -23.57 -22.06 9.05
N GLU A 449 -22.86 -21.02 9.48
CA GLU A 449 -22.05 -20.94 10.71
C GLU A 449 -20.81 -21.86 10.81
N PHE A 450 -19.65 -21.35 10.40
CA PHE A 450 -18.37 -21.80 10.98
C PHE A 450 -18.06 -21.00 12.25
N GLN A 451 -18.59 -21.47 13.39
CA GLN A 451 -17.97 -21.18 14.69
C GLN A 451 -16.76 -22.10 14.85
N ASN A 452 -15.55 -21.59 14.63
CA ASN A 452 -14.36 -22.31 15.10
C ASN A 452 -14.22 -22.11 16.61
N SER A 453 -14.83 -23.02 17.37
CA SER A 453 -14.52 -23.25 18.78
C SER A 453 -13.23 -24.08 18.89
N SER A 454 -12.11 -23.41 19.13
CA SER A 454 -10.92 -24.01 19.75
C SER A 454 -10.17 -22.94 20.55
N THR A 455 -10.75 -22.55 21.67
CA THR A 455 -10.06 -21.86 22.75
C THR A 455 -9.12 -22.85 23.44
N GLU A 456 -7.86 -22.90 23.02
CA GLU A 456 -6.77 -23.30 23.92
C GLU A 456 -6.25 -22.04 24.61
N GLU A 457 -6.50 -21.94 25.92
CA GLU A 457 -5.97 -20.86 26.76
C GLU A 457 -4.44 -20.99 26.88
N PRO A 458 -3.66 -19.94 26.55
CA PRO A 458 -2.24 -19.93 26.87
C PRO A 458 -2.09 -19.58 28.37
N THR A 459 -1.56 -20.53 29.12
CA THR A 459 -1.16 -20.35 30.51
C THR A 459 -0.12 -19.23 30.63
N VAL A 460 -0.42 -18.23 31.45
CA VAL A 460 0.49 -17.09 31.71
C VAL A 460 1.66 -17.59 32.56
N SER A 461 2.80 -17.83 31.93
CA SER A 461 4.09 -17.91 32.62
C SER A 461 4.89 -16.63 32.37
N ARG A 462 5.27 -15.94 33.45
CA ARG A 462 6.16 -14.78 33.37
C ARG A 462 7.58 -15.27 33.08
N SER A 463 8.21 -14.79 32.01
CA SER A 463 9.62 -15.07 31.71
C SER A 463 10.52 -13.86 31.98
N CYS A 464 11.58 -14.13 32.75
CA CYS A 464 12.61 -13.22 33.22
C CYS A 464 13.62 -12.87 32.10
N GLN A 465 14.28 -11.71 32.23
CA GLN A 465 15.06 -10.98 31.21
C GLN A 465 16.37 -11.63 30.71
N LEU A 466 16.64 -12.91 30.93
CA LEU A 466 17.89 -13.52 30.45
C LEU A 466 17.64 -14.93 29.88
N GLY A 467 17.61 -14.97 28.55
CA GLY A 467 17.78 -16.10 27.62
C GLY A 467 17.43 -17.52 28.10
N GLN A 468 16.40 -18.11 27.49
CA GLN A 468 16.47 -19.48 27.00
C GLN A 468 15.42 -19.74 25.90
N ASN A 469 15.77 -20.69 25.03
CA ASN A 469 15.12 -21.04 23.76
C ASN A 469 13.64 -21.38 23.92
N HIS A 470 12.76 -20.54 23.33
CA HIS A 470 11.39 -20.93 23.05
C HIS A 470 11.15 -20.97 21.54
N VAL A 471 10.61 -22.11 21.10
CA VAL A 471 9.92 -22.28 19.82
C VAL A 471 8.89 -21.16 19.69
N LYS A 472 9.02 -20.35 18.62
CA LYS A 472 8.16 -19.19 18.39
C LYS A 472 6.69 -19.63 18.30
N PRO A 473 5.75 -19.06 19.07
CA PRO A 473 4.34 -19.19 18.75
C PRO A 473 4.12 -18.53 17.39
N ASN A 474 3.26 -19.13 16.55
CA ASN A 474 2.96 -18.69 15.18
C ASN A 474 2.76 -17.16 15.13
N SER A 475 3.76 -16.47 14.56
CA SER A 475 3.68 -15.05 14.24
C SER A 475 2.44 -14.81 13.37
N LYS A 476 1.59 -13.83 13.72
CA LYS A 476 0.57 -13.40 12.75
C LYS A 476 1.30 -12.63 11.66
N LYS A 477 1.58 -13.35 10.57
CA LYS A 477 2.21 -12.88 9.32
C LYS A 477 1.41 -11.72 8.69
N PRO A 478 1.96 -10.93 7.75
CA PRO A 478 1.14 -10.07 6.91
C PRO A 478 0.02 -10.88 6.23
N LEU A 479 -1.08 -10.20 5.86
CA LEU A 479 -2.27 -10.78 5.22
C LEU A 479 -1.87 -11.80 4.14
N SER A 480 -2.04 -13.06 4.49
CA SER A 480 -1.83 -14.21 3.62
C SER A 480 -3.15 -14.69 3.02
N MET A 481 -3.12 -15.43 1.91
CA MET A 481 -4.31 -16.15 1.41
C MET A 481 -4.91 -17.05 2.52
N SER A 482 -4.06 -17.65 3.34
CA SER A 482 -4.47 -18.44 4.51
C SER A 482 -5.07 -17.62 5.66
N GLN A 483 -4.72 -16.34 5.78
CA GLN A 483 -5.35 -15.42 6.73
C GLN A 483 -6.65 -14.85 6.17
N LEU A 484 -6.71 -14.55 4.88
CA LEU A 484 -7.95 -14.13 4.21
C LEU A 484 -9.03 -15.21 4.37
N MET A 485 -8.66 -16.50 4.32
CA MET A 485 -9.54 -17.63 4.67
C MET A 485 -10.07 -17.62 6.11
N GLN A 486 -9.34 -17.03 7.05
CA GLN A 486 -9.75 -16.93 8.45
C GLN A 486 -10.64 -15.70 8.71
N TRP A 487 -10.80 -14.82 7.72
CA TRP A 487 -11.68 -13.66 7.84
C TRP A 487 -13.14 -14.10 7.67
N LYS A 488 -14.07 -13.30 8.19
CA LYS A 488 -15.49 -13.53 7.92
C LYS A 488 -15.78 -13.17 6.48
N HIS A 489 -16.46 -14.07 5.78
CA HIS A 489 -16.81 -13.97 4.36
C HIS A 489 -18.29 -13.70 4.27
N PHE A 490 -18.69 -12.62 3.60
CA PHE A 490 -20.10 -12.27 3.44
C PHE A 490 -20.42 -12.03 1.97
N SER A 491 -21.40 -12.75 1.45
CA SER A 491 -22.02 -12.43 0.17
C SER A 491 -22.98 -11.25 0.34
N GLY A 492 -22.95 -10.29 -0.58
CA GLY A 492 -23.84 -9.13 -0.55
C GLY A 492 -25.34 -9.50 -0.57
N GLN A 493 -25.69 -10.71 -1.02
CA GLN A 493 -27.08 -11.16 -1.16
C GLN A 493 -27.61 -11.92 0.07
N TYR A 494 -26.75 -12.49 0.91
CA TYR A 494 -27.16 -13.46 1.93
C TYR A 494 -26.35 -13.29 3.22
N GLN A 495 -26.76 -12.34 4.08
CA GLN A 495 -26.64 -12.33 5.56
C GLN A 495 -26.84 -10.92 6.11
N THR A 496 -27.37 -10.82 7.33
CA THR A 496 -27.39 -9.58 8.13
C THR A 496 -25.98 -9.31 8.65
N LEU A 497 -25.45 -8.10 8.41
CA LEU A 497 -24.14 -7.70 8.91
C LEU A 497 -24.28 -7.09 10.31
N ASP A 498 -23.42 -7.51 11.24
CA ASP A 498 -23.37 -6.93 12.61
C ASP A 498 -22.90 -5.47 12.61
N ASP A 499 -22.23 -5.02 11.54
CA ASP A 499 -21.70 -3.66 11.42
C ASP A 499 -22.73 -2.73 10.75
N PRO A 500 -23.26 -1.72 11.47
CA PRO A 500 -24.33 -0.85 10.96
C PRO A 500 -23.89 0.00 9.75
N PHE A 501 -22.58 0.26 9.62
CA PHE A 501 -22.05 0.99 8.47
C PHE A 501 -22.06 0.13 7.21
N LEU A 502 -21.77 -1.17 7.34
CA LEU A 502 -21.70 -2.10 6.21
C LEU A 502 -23.09 -2.50 5.71
N GLU A 503 -24.09 -2.62 6.59
CA GLU A 503 -25.46 -2.95 6.19
C GLU A 503 -26.05 -1.89 5.24
N ARG A 504 -25.69 -0.61 5.44
CA ARG A 504 -26.19 0.50 4.61
C ARG A 504 -25.66 0.50 3.17
N ILE A 505 -24.53 -0.15 2.92
CA ILE A 505 -23.88 -0.19 1.59
C ILE A 505 -24.13 -1.49 0.83
N LYS A 506 -24.79 -2.46 1.45
CA LYS A 506 -24.96 -3.84 0.96
C LYS A 506 -25.52 -3.96 -0.46
N GLU A 507 -26.46 -3.09 -0.85
CA GLU A 507 -27.11 -3.13 -2.17
C GLU A 507 -26.13 -2.97 -3.34
N ASN A 508 -25.02 -2.25 -3.14
CA ASN A 508 -24.08 -1.90 -4.20
C ASN A 508 -22.77 -2.72 -4.12
N VAL A 509 -22.76 -3.75 -3.28
CA VAL A 509 -21.58 -4.56 -2.97
C VAL A 509 -21.87 -6.02 -3.30
N SER A 510 -20.94 -6.68 -3.99
CA SER A 510 -21.05 -8.10 -4.31
C SER A 510 -20.57 -8.99 -3.17
N PHE A 511 -19.51 -8.58 -2.47
CA PHE A 511 -18.86 -9.39 -1.45
C PHE A 511 -18.09 -8.55 -0.42
N PHE A 512 -17.93 -9.09 0.79
CA PHE A 512 -17.11 -8.52 1.85
C PHE A 512 -16.18 -9.56 2.49
N PHE A 513 -14.93 -9.18 2.72
CA PHE A 513 -14.09 -9.83 3.75
C PHE A 513 -14.03 -8.92 4.96
N HIS A 514 -14.26 -9.46 6.16
CA HIS A 514 -14.25 -8.68 7.39
C HIS A 514 -13.43 -9.36 8.49
N ASN A 515 -12.62 -8.56 9.19
CA ASN A 515 -11.82 -9.03 10.31
C ASN A 515 -11.74 -7.99 11.42
N VAL A 516 -11.73 -8.47 12.66
CA VAL A 516 -11.60 -7.64 13.86
C VAL A 516 -10.31 -8.03 14.56
N THR A 517 -9.38 -7.09 14.65
CA THR A 517 -8.15 -7.22 15.41
C THR A 517 -8.33 -6.59 16.79
N ASN A 518 -7.83 -7.26 17.82
CA ASN A 518 -7.88 -6.79 19.21
C ASN A 518 -9.31 -6.65 19.76
N SER A 519 -10.21 -7.58 19.40
CA SER A 519 -11.48 -7.73 20.11
C SER A 519 -11.15 -8.09 21.55
N ALA A 520 -11.46 -7.19 22.50
CA ALA A 520 -11.45 -7.56 23.90
C ALA A 520 -12.34 -8.80 24.04
N SER A 521 -11.76 -9.93 24.44
CA SER A 521 -12.52 -11.00 25.07
C SER A 521 -13.08 -10.39 26.34
N LEU A 522 -14.33 -9.92 26.27
CA LEU A 522 -15.12 -9.57 27.44
C LEU A 522 -15.35 -10.80 28.30
#